data_AF-A0A1F7RXR7-F1
#
_entry.id   AF-A0A1F7RXR7-F1
#
_cell.length_a   1.000
_cell.length_b   1.000
_cell.length_c   1.000
_cell.angle_alpha   90.00
_cell.angle_beta   90.00
_cell.angle_gamma   90.00
#
_symmetry.space_group_name_H-M   'P 1'
#
loop_
_entity.id
_entity.type
_entity.pdbx_description
1 polymer ?
#
loop_
_entity_poly.entity_id
_entity_poly.type
_entity_poly.pdbx_seq_one_letter_code
_entity_poly.pdbx_strand_id
1 'polypeptide(L)'
;MLEKLDLRRLILEECVERISEKKSLLITFVLAFLFPGGGHFYLGKRGRSAIIFLFLTALSFAGLQFFGTFFIPQGEMSDQVFSKIFIFLSVIVQLFNGIFYLILAGFKMTIHMPHINATVGMPGMSEIGGTFIIISGLLNMLIMMDAYDIAVGKKG
;
A
#
# COMPACT_ATOMS: atom_id res chain seq x y z
N MET A 1 6.28 -16.08 52.62
CA MET A 1 5.22 -15.15 52.16
C MET A 1 5.73 -14.17 51.10
N LEU A 2 6.93 -13.60 51.25
CA LEU A 2 7.60 -12.75 50.24
C LEU A 2 7.85 -13.44 48.89
N GLU A 3 8.33 -14.69 48.87
CA GLU A 3 8.66 -15.43 47.64
C GLU A 3 7.47 -15.65 46.69
N LYS A 4 6.25 -15.82 47.25
CA LYS A 4 5.02 -15.98 46.45
C LYS A 4 4.53 -14.67 45.83
N LEU A 5 4.94 -13.51 46.37
CA LEU A 5 4.58 -12.19 45.85
C LEU A 5 5.49 -11.80 44.67
N ASP A 6 6.78 -12.14 44.72
CA ASP A 6 7.72 -11.89 43.61
C ASP A 6 7.47 -12.80 42.41
N LEU A 7 7.17 -14.09 42.64
CA LEU A 7 6.81 -15.01 41.55
C LEU A 7 5.53 -14.57 40.83
N ARG A 8 4.54 -14.05 41.56
CA ARG A 8 3.32 -13.49 40.97
C ARG A 8 3.58 -12.21 40.18
N ARG A 9 4.50 -11.34 40.62
CA ARG A 9 4.89 -10.15 39.84
C ARG A 9 5.65 -10.52 38.56
N LEU A 10 6.58 -11.47 38.63
CA LEU A 10 7.32 -11.97 37.45
C LEU A 10 6.39 -12.55 36.39
N ILE A 11 5.44 -13.40 36.79
CA ILE A 11 4.46 -13.98 35.85
C ILE A 11 3.49 -12.91 35.34
N LEU A 12 3.10 -11.93 36.17
CA LEU A 12 2.22 -10.84 35.73
C LEU A 12 2.93 -9.89 34.75
N GLU A 13 4.22 -9.58 34.94
CA GLU A 13 5.00 -8.80 33.98
C GLU A 13 5.24 -9.58 32.68
N GLU A 14 5.59 -10.87 32.77
CA GLU A 14 5.77 -11.73 31.60
C GLU A 14 4.45 -11.94 30.83
N CYS A 15 3.30 -12.03 31.52
CA CYS A 15 1.98 -12.06 30.88
C CYS A 15 1.55 -10.70 30.31
N VAL A 16 1.81 -9.58 31.00
CA VAL A 16 1.51 -8.23 30.50
C VAL A 16 2.37 -7.91 29.27
N GLU A 17 3.63 -8.33 29.25
CA GLU A 17 4.53 -8.23 28.09
C GLU A 17 4.03 -9.09 26.92
N ARG A 18 3.59 -10.34 27.18
CA ARG A 18 3.01 -11.24 26.18
C ARG A 18 1.64 -10.82 25.65
N ILE A 19 0.83 -10.12 26.46
CA ILE A 19 -0.49 -9.60 26.09
C ILE A 19 -0.37 -8.23 25.39
N SER A 20 0.60 -7.40 25.79
CA SER A 20 0.91 -6.12 25.12
C SER A 20 1.56 -6.30 23.74
N GLU A 21 2.15 -7.46 23.45
CA GLU A 21 2.87 -7.73 22.19
C GLU A 21 2.02 -8.32 21.04
N LYS A 22 0.74 -8.67 21.25
CA LYS A 22 -0.12 -9.06 20.11
C LYS A 22 -0.62 -7.82 19.37
N LYS A 23 0.26 -7.19 18.58
CA LYS A 23 -0.13 -6.18 17.59
C LYS A 23 -1.24 -6.75 16.71
N SER A 24 -2.39 -6.07 16.69
CA SER A 24 -3.57 -6.52 15.93
C SER A 24 -3.25 -6.68 14.44
N LEU A 25 -3.52 -7.87 13.90
CA LEU A 25 -3.33 -8.19 12.47
C LEU A 25 -4.14 -7.23 11.58
N LEU A 26 -5.36 -6.88 12.00
CA LEU A 26 -6.21 -5.96 11.26
C LEU A 26 -5.59 -4.56 11.19
N ILE A 27 -5.00 -4.08 12.29
CA ILE A 27 -4.34 -2.76 12.32
C ILE A 27 -3.11 -2.78 11.41
N THR A 28 -2.31 -3.86 11.44
CA THR A 28 -1.18 -4.03 10.51
C THR A 28 -1.63 -3.95 9.06
N PHE A 29 -2.72 -4.64 8.70
CA PHE A 29 -3.25 -4.66 7.34
C PHE A 29 -3.77 -3.28 6.90
N VAL A 30 -4.57 -2.64 7.74
CA VAL A 30 -5.15 -1.32 7.45
C VAL A 30 -4.06 -0.26 7.28
N LEU A 31 -3.05 -0.26 8.16
CA LEU A 31 -1.92 0.67 8.04
C LEU A 31 -1.07 0.39 6.81
N ALA A 32 -0.81 -0.88 6.49
CA ALA A 32 -0.03 -1.25 5.30
C ALA A 32 -0.76 -0.97 3.98
N PHE A 33 -2.11 -1.04 4.00
CA PHE A 33 -2.94 -0.64 2.88
C PHE A 33 -2.93 0.88 2.68
N LEU A 34 -3.13 1.65 3.76
CA LEU A 34 -3.29 3.10 3.67
C LEU A 34 -1.96 3.82 3.39
N PHE A 35 -0.89 3.35 4.03
CA PHE A 35 0.46 3.90 3.89
C PHE A 35 1.41 2.79 3.41
N PRO A 36 2.12 2.99 2.29
CA PRO A 36 3.15 2.04 1.85
C PRO A 36 4.16 1.77 2.97
N GLY A 37 4.27 0.54 3.45
CA GLY A 37 5.14 0.18 4.58
C GLY A 37 4.62 0.55 5.99
N GLY A 38 3.36 0.98 6.12
CA GLY A 38 2.72 1.31 7.41
C GLY A 38 2.58 0.11 8.35
N GLY A 39 2.40 -1.10 7.82
CA GLY A 39 2.39 -2.34 8.61
C GLY A 39 3.73 -2.58 9.31
N HIS A 40 4.84 -2.47 8.59
CA HIS A 40 6.18 -2.59 9.18
C HIS A 40 6.47 -1.51 10.22
N PHE A 41 5.97 -0.30 10.00
CA PHE A 41 6.08 0.77 10.99
C PHE A 41 5.36 0.38 12.30
N TYR A 42 4.12 -0.09 12.17
CA TYR A 42 3.33 -0.55 13.31
C TYR A 42 4.00 -1.69 14.04
N LEU A 43 4.60 -2.65 13.33
CA LEU A 43 5.36 -3.78 13.89
C LEU A 43 6.72 -3.37 14.51
N GLY A 44 7.07 -2.08 14.51
CA GLY A 44 8.31 -1.58 15.12
C GLY A 44 9.55 -1.69 14.22
N LYS A 45 9.39 -2.11 12.96
CA LYS A 45 10.45 -2.26 11.95
C LYS A 45 10.65 -0.95 11.17
N ARG A 46 11.02 0.13 11.87
CA ARG A 46 11.07 1.50 11.32
C ARG A 46 11.99 1.65 10.10
N GLY A 47 13.18 1.04 10.13
CA GLY A 47 14.13 1.11 9.00
C GLY A 47 13.58 0.46 7.72
N ARG A 48 13.01 -0.74 7.83
CA ARG A 48 12.35 -1.41 6.69
C ARG A 48 11.18 -0.58 6.16
N SER A 49 10.34 -0.07 7.06
CA SER A 49 9.22 0.79 6.70
C SER A 49 9.66 2.04 5.93
N ALA A 50 10.71 2.74 6.37
CA ALA A 50 11.21 3.94 5.70
C ALA A 50 11.72 3.64 4.28
N ILE A 51 12.48 2.55 4.10
CA ILE A 51 12.99 2.13 2.79
C ILE A 51 11.83 1.79 1.86
N ILE A 52 10.86 1.01 2.36
CA ILE A 52 9.66 0.61 1.60
C ILE A 52 8.86 1.84 1.19
N PHE A 53 8.56 2.72 2.14
CA PHE A 53 7.79 3.93 1.88
C PHE A 53 8.48 4.80 0.83
N LEU A 54 9.78 5.04 0.98
CA LEU A 54 10.55 5.84 0.04
C LEU A 54 10.59 5.21 -1.36
N PHE A 55 10.83 3.90 -1.44
CA PHE A 55 10.94 3.19 -2.71
C PHE A 55 9.61 3.14 -3.47
N LEU A 56 8.52 2.77 -2.80
CA LEU A 56 7.20 2.72 -3.42
C LEU A 56 6.71 4.11 -3.82
N THR A 57 6.91 5.11 -2.95
CA THR A 57 6.57 6.49 -3.27
C THR A 57 7.39 6.97 -4.48
N ALA A 58 8.69 6.67 -4.54
CA ALA A 58 9.54 7.03 -5.66
C ALA A 58 9.09 6.38 -6.98
N LEU A 59 8.67 5.11 -6.97
CA LEU A 59 8.11 4.44 -8.15
C LEU A 59 6.82 5.12 -8.61
N SER A 60 5.89 5.39 -7.70
CA SER A 60 4.62 6.05 -8.04
C SER A 60 4.87 7.46 -8.58
N PHE A 61 5.80 8.23 -7.99
CA PHE A 61 6.19 9.55 -8.47
C PHE A 61 6.91 9.50 -9.82
N ALA A 62 7.81 8.55 -10.04
CA ALA A 62 8.45 8.33 -11.34
C ALA A 62 7.39 8.05 -12.41
N GLY A 63 6.39 7.23 -12.08
CA GLY A 63 5.25 6.98 -12.95
C GLY A 63 4.51 8.26 -13.36
N LEU A 64 4.25 9.16 -12.41
CA LEU A 64 3.64 10.46 -12.70
C LEU A 64 4.53 11.37 -13.56
N GLN A 65 5.86 11.35 -13.36
CA GLN A 65 6.80 12.12 -14.17
C GLN A 65 6.82 11.65 -15.62
N PHE A 66 6.63 10.35 -15.87
CA PHE A 66 6.44 9.79 -17.20
C PHE A 66 5.00 9.91 -17.72
N PHE A 67 4.20 10.85 -17.21
CA PHE A 67 2.81 11.05 -17.61
C PHE A 67 1.91 9.81 -17.41
N GLY A 68 2.34 8.88 -16.55
CA GLY A 68 1.50 7.79 -16.08
C GLY A 68 0.36 8.34 -15.26
N THR A 69 -0.82 7.75 -15.39
CA THR A 69 -1.98 8.18 -14.62
C THR A 69 -2.63 7.05 -13.87
N PHE A 70 -3.27 7.40 -12.77
CA PHE A 70 -4.11 6.48 -12.06
C PHE A 70 -5.34 6.12 -12.90
N PHE A 71 -5.56 4.81 -13.06
CA PHE A 71 -6.75 4.32 -13.75
C PHE A 71 -7.97 4.57 -12.86
N ILE A 72 -9.03 5.06 -13.49
CA ILE A 72 -10.33 5.31 -12.88
C ILE A 72 -11.35 4.59 -13.76
N PRO A 73 -12.37 3.93 -13.19
CA PRO A 73 -13.45 3.36 -13.99
C PRO A 73 -14.21 4.49 -14.69
N GLN A 74 -13.89 4.74 -15.97
CA GLN A 74 -14.67 5.63 -16.83
C GLN A 74 -15.81 4.84 -17.47
N GLY A 75 -16.97 5.49 -17.61
CA GLY A 75 -18.21 4.86 -18.11
C GLY A 75 -18.16 4.45 -19.59
N GLU A 76 -17.25 5.02 -20.37
CA GLU A 76 -16.98 4.63 -21.76
C GLU A 76 -15.86 3.59 -21.80
N MET A 77 -16.19 2.37 -21.39
CA MET A 77 -15.25 1.26 -21.50
C MET A 77 -15.26 0.71 -22.92
N SER A 78 -14.08 0.61 -23.53
CA SER A 78 -13.80 -0.13 -24.78
C SER A 78 -14.68 -1.37 -24.91
N ASP A 79 -15.28 -1.61 -26.10
CA ASP A 79 -16.16 -2.76 -26.35
C ASP A 79 -15.46 -4.11 -26.17
N GLN A 80 -14.13 -4.12 -26.13
CA GLN A 80 -13.32 -5.31 -25.93
C GLN A 80 -13.32 -5.76 -24.47
N VAL A 81 -13.80 -6.98 -24.23
CA VAL A 81 -13.85 -7.62 -22.90
C VAL A 81 -12.48 -7.62 -22.20
N PHE A 82 -11.41 -7.92 -22.93
CA PHE A 82 -10.05 -7.98 -22.36
C PHE A 82 -9.62 -6.64 -21.76
N SER A 83 -9.87 -5.55 -22.49
CA SER A 83 -9.54 -4.18 -22.05
C SER A 83 -10.31 -3.81 -20.79
N LYS A 84 -11.57 -4.24 -20.65
CA LYS A 84 -12.37 -4.02 -19.43
C LYS A 84 -11.75 -4.72 -18.22
N ILE A 85 -11.38 -6.00 -18.38
CA ILE A 85 -10.75 -6.79 -17.32
C ILE A 85 -9.42 -6.15 -16.90
N PHE A 86 -8.60 -5.75 -17.88
CA PHE A 86 -7.32 -5.11 -17.61
C PHE A 86 -7.47 -3.79 -16.83
N ILE A 87 -8.38 -2.91 -17.26
CA ILE A 87 -8.64 -1.63 -16.57
C ILE A 87 -9.13 -1.90 -15.14
N PHE A 88 -10.07 -2.83 -14.97
CA PHE A 88 -10.60 -3.19 -13.66
C PHE A 88 -9.50 -3.72 -12.72
N LEU A 89 -8.68 -4.65 -13.20
CA LEU A 89 -7.58 -5.19 -12.42
C LEU A 89 -6.53 -4.11 -12.11
N SER A 90 -6.26 -3.21 -13.06
CA SER A 90 -5.35 -2.08 -12.85
C SER A 90 -5.86 -1.15 -11.76
N VAL A 91 -7.15 -0.86 -11.72
CA VAL A 91 -7.77 -0.06 -10.65
C VAL A 91 -7.57 -0.75 -9.30
N ILE A 92 -7.84 -2.06 -9.21
CA ILE A 92 -7.65 -2.85 -7.98
C ILE A 92 -6.20 -2.76 -7.50
N VAL A 93 -5.25 -3.02 -8.39
CA VAL A 93 -3.82 -2.98 -8.06
C VAL A 93 -3.42 -1.59 -7.58
N GLN A 94 -3.92 -0.54 -8.25
CA GLN A 94 -3.53 0.83 -7.93
C GLN A 94 -4.13 1.34 -6.63
N LEU A 95 -5.26 0.80 -6.15
CA LEU A 95 -5.78 1.08 -4.80
C LEU A 95 -4.75 0.79 -3.71
N PHE A 96 -3.86 -0.18 -3.94
CA PHE A 96 -2.77 -0.50 -3.01
C PHE A 96 -1.63 0.52 -3.01
N ASN A 97 -1.65 1.56 -3.86
CA ASN A 97 -0.83 2.75 -3.61
C ASN A 97 -1.35 3.57 -2.40
N GLY A 98 -2.48 3.15 -1.80
CA GLY A 98 -3.00 3.69 -0.57
C GLY A 98 -3.50 5.11 -0.73
N ILE A 99 -3.13 5.98 0.21
CA ILE A 99 -3.58 7.37 0.22
C ILE A 99 -3.18 8.13 -1.05
N PHE A 100 -2.07 7.77 -1.69
CA PHE A 100 -1.65 8.39 -2.96
C PHE A 100 -2.69 8.17 -4.07
N TYR A 101 -3.25 6.96 -4.17
CA TYR A 101 -4.33 6.68 -5.12
C TYR A 101 -5.56 7.52 -4.80
N LEU A 102 -6.00 7.52 -3.54
CA LEU A 102 -7.22 8.22 -3.12
C LEU A 102 -7.15 9.72 -3.41
N ILE A 103 -6.00 10.36 -3.14
CA ILE A 103 -5.80 11.78 -3.40
C ILE A 103 -5.77 12.07 -4.91
N LEU A 104 -4.93 11.36 -5.67
CA LEU A 104 -4.73 11.69 -7.08
C LEU A 104 -5.90 11.25 -7.98
N ALA A 105 -6.48 10.08 -7.73
CA ALA A 105 -7.68 9.63 -8.43
C ALA A 105 -8.89 10.49 -8.06
N GLY A 106 -9.05 10.85 -6.78
CA GLY A 106 -10.08 11.76 -6.31
C GLY A 106 -9.98 13.14 -6.97
N PHE A 107 -8.78 13.74 -6.99
CA PHE A 107 -8.53 15.01 -7.66
C PHE A 107 -8.88 14.96 -9.16
N LYS A 108 -8.48 13.89 -9.85
CA LYS A 108 -8.79 13.66 -11.28
C LYS A 108 -10.31 13.52 -11.53
N MET A 109 -11.05 12.92 -10.61
CA MET A 109 -12.52 12.81 -10.70
C MET A 109 -13.20 14.16 -10.51
N THR A 110 -12.74 14.98 -9.54
CA THR A 110 -13.33 16.30 -9.25
C THR A 110 -13.18 17.29 -10.39
N ILE A 111 -12.02 17.32 -11.05
CA ILE A 111 -11.75 18.31 -12.10
C ILE A 111 -12.49 18.04 -13.42
N HIS A 112 -13.16 16.89 -13.61
CA HIS A 112 -13.85 16.54 -14.86
C HIS A 112 -12.97 16.82 -16.10
N MET A 113 -11.68 16.51 -15.99
CA MET A 113 -10.71 16.65 -17.07
C MET A 113 -10.36 15.26 -17.61
N PRO A 114 -11.26 14.59 -18.37
CA PRO A 114 -10.99 13.27 -18.92
C PRO A 114 -9.84 13.28 -19.94
N HIS A 115 -9.45 14.46 -20.48
CA HIS A 115 -8.55 14.57 -21.63
C HIS A 115 -7.18 15.23 -21.38
N ILE A 116 -6.84 15.71 -20.16
CA ILE A 116 -5.50 16.32 -19.92
C ILE A 116 -4.35 15.36 -20.30
N ASN A 117 -4.60 14.05 -20.28
CA ASN A 117 -3.59 13.04 -20.56
C ASN A 117 -3.37 12.78 -22.06
N ALA A 118 -4.36 13.09 -22.92
CA ALA A 118 -4.23 12.93 -24.36
C ALA A 118 -3.49 14.09 -25.02
N THR A 119 -3.42 15.25 -24.36
CA THR A 119 -2.85 16.48 -24.94
C THR A 119 -1.46 16.83 -24.43
N VAL A 120 -0.99 16.21 -23.33
CA VAL A 120 0.29 16.57 -22.68
C VAL A 120 1.29 15.40 -22.66
N GLY A 121 0.84 14.15 -22.72
CA GLY A 121 1.71 12.97 -22.67
C GLY A 121 2.19 12.53 -24.06
N MET A 122 3.49 12.35 -24.25
CA MET A 122 4.01 11.57 -25.38
C MET A 122 3.46 10.13 -25.26
N PRO A 123 2.82 9.56 -26.31
CA PRO A 123 2.13 8.26 -26.22
C PRO A 123 2.97 7.12 -25.63
N GLY A 124 4.28 7.08 -25.92
CA GLY A 124 5.18 6.06 -25.36
C GLY A 124 5.58 6.28 -23.90
N MET A 125 5.59 7.52 -23.40
CA MET A 125 5.94 7.80 -22.01
C MET A 125 4.81 7.41 -21.06
N SER A 126 3.54 7.68 -21.42
CA SER A 126 2.39 7.40 -20.56
C SER A 126 2.21 5.91 -20.25
N GLU A 127 2.55 5.03 -21.18
CA GLU A 127 2.49 3.57 -20.97
C GLU A 127 3.56 3.11 -19.97
N ILE A 128 4.76 3.66 -20.09
CA ILE A 128 5.88 3.43 -19.15
C ILE A 128 5.49 3.96 -17.77
N GLY A 129 4.97 5.18 -17.70
CA GLY A 129 4.54 5.80 -16.44
C GLY A 129 3.44 5.00 -15.74
N GLY A 130 2.43 4.55 -16.49
CA GLY A 130 1.38 3.69 -15.95
C GLY A 130 1.92 2.37 -15.39
N THR A 131 2.94 1.80 -16.06
CA THR A 131 3.61 0.58 -15.60
C THR A 131 4.29 0.78 -14.24
N PHE A 132 5.00 1.89 -14.02
CA PHE A 132 5.62 2.20 -12.73
C PHE A 132 4.60 2.29 -11.59
N ILE A 133 3.44 2.92 -11.83
CA ILE A 133 2.37 3.07 -10.83
C ILE A 133 1.72 1.71 -10.51
N ILE A 134 1.51 0.87 -11.52
CA ILE A 134 0.99 -0.50 -11.34
C ILE A 134 2.00 -1.34 -10.55
N ILE A 135 3.29 -1.31 -10.91
CA ILE A 135 4.35 -2.04 -10.21
C ILE A 135 4.41 -1.61 -8.73
N SER A 136 4.30 -0.32 -8.43
CA SER A 136 4.28 0.17 -7.05
C SER A 136 3.11 -0.43 -6.25
N GLY A 137 1.91 -0.48 -6.83
CA GLY A 137 0.74 -1.10 -6.20
C GLY A 137 0.90 -2.60 -5.98
N LEU A 138 1.45 -3.33 -6.96
CA LEU A 138 1.76 -4.75 -6.85
C LEU A 138 2.78 -5.03 -5.74
N LEU A 139 3.84 -4.24 -5.68
CA LEU A 139 4.86 -4.37 -4.63
C LEU A 139 4.28 -4.08 -3.26
N ASN A 140 3.39 -3.09 -3.11
CA ASN A 140 2.76 -2.85 -1.81
C ASN A 140 1.92 -4.05 -1.35
N MET A 141 1.22 -4.76 -2.25
CA MET A 141 0.53 -6.01 -1.89
C MET A 141 1.48 -7.08 -1.33
N LEU A 142 2.65 -7.25 -1.94
CA LEU A 142 3.66 -8.20 -1.45
C LEU A 142 4.20 -7.78 -0.08
N ILE A 143 4.45 -6.49 0.11
CA ILE A 143 4.88 -5.91 1.39
C ILE A 143 3.81 -6.09 2.47
N MET A 144 2.53 -5.95 2.13
CA MET A 144 1.42 -6.23 3.05
C MET A 144 1.43 -7.70 3.50
N MET A 145 1.72 -8.62 2.57
CA MET A 145 1.85 -10.04 2.89
C MET A 145 3.08 -10.31 3.78
N ASP A 146 4.21 -9.64 3.53
CA ASP A 146 5.39 -9.71 4.40
C ASP A 146 5.09 -9.17 5.82
N ALA A 147 4.39 -8.04 5.92
CA ALA A 147 3.96 -7.49 7.21
C ALA A 147 3.02 -8.47 7.96
N TYR A 148 2.14 -9.16 7.24
CA TYR A 148 1.29 -10.20 7.80
C TYR A 148 2.11 -11.38 8.34
N ASP A 149 3.07 -11.89 7.55
CA ASP A 149 3.92 -12.99 7.98
C ASP A 149 4.74 -12.63 9.24
N ILE A 150 5.28 -11.40 9.31
CA ILE A 150 5.96 -10.88 10.51
C ILE A 150 4.99 -10.81 11.69
N ALA A 151 3.75 -10.36 11.48
CA ALA A 151 2.75 -10.23 12.54
C ALA A 151 2.26 -11.59 13.08
N VAL A 152 2.29 -12.64 12.26
CA VAL A 152 2.00 -14.04 12.66
C VAL A 152 3.22 -14.71 13.32
N GLY A 153 4.38 -14.06 13.33
CA GLY A 153 5.61 -14.56 13.95
C GLY A 153 6.45 -15.45 13.03
N LYS A 154 6.18 -15.44 11.72
CA LYS A 154 7.11 -16.00 10.74
C LYS A 154 8.28 -15.04 10.54
N LYS A 155 9.44 -15.58 10.17
CA LYS A 155 10.60 -14.75 9.81
C LYS A 155 10.31 -14.06 8.47
N GLY A 156 10.24 -12.73 8.49
CA GLY A 156 10.29 -11.85 7.31
C GLY A 156 11.60 -11.08 7.23
#